data_AF-A0A660YAL1-F1
#
_entry.id   AF-A0A660YAL1-F1
#
_cell.length_a   1.000
_cell.length_b   1.000
_cell.length_c   1.000
_cell.angle_alpha   90.00
_cell.angle_beta   90.00
_cell.angle_gamma   90.00
#
_symmetry.space_group_name_H-M   'P 1'
#
loop_
_entity.id
_entity.type
_entity.pdbx_description
1 polymer ?
#
loop_
_entity_poly.entity_id
_entity_poly.type
_entity_poly.pdbx_seq_one_letter_code
_entity_poly.pdbx_strand_id
1 'polypeptide(L)'
;MEAKHNGWLADDAVCIYMPQLDFPPRWEDFARSAYAFLKALHPRPPDGKRVVIKPNAPGYEPDSGMITHPGFVEGIVEYFEEIGVEKDRM
;
A
#
# COMPACT_ATOMS: atom_id res chain seq x y z
N MET A 1 10.30 -35.81 6.51
CA MET A 1 9.65 -34.77 5.68
C MET A 1 9.72 -33.49 6.49
N GLU A 2 10.65 -32.59 6.18
CA GLU A 2 10.71 -31.27 6.79
C GLU A 2 9.56 -30.42 6.25
N ALA A 3 8.77 -29.85 7.14
CA ALA A 3 7.79 -28.83 6.78
C ALA A 3 8.56 -27.63 6.23
N LYS A 4 8.35 -27.28 4.96
CA LYS A 4 8.85 -26.04 4.38
C LYS A 4 8.31 -24.89 5.23
N HIS A 5 9.18 -24.21 5.98
CA HIS A 5 8.81 -22.99 6.67
C HIS A 5 8.29 -21.99 5.63
N ASN A 6 7.05 -21.55 5.84
CA ASN A 6 6.40 -20.51 5.05
C ASN A 6 7.16 -19.19 5.28
N GLY A 7 8.17 -18.90 4.45
CA GLY A 7 9.05 -17.73 4.61
C GLY A 7 8.35 -16.36 4.61
N TRP A 8 7.07 -16.30 4.25
CA TRP A 8 6.23 -15.10 4.34
C TRP A 8 5.71 -14.81 5.76
N LEU A 9 5.89 -15.75 6.71
CA LEU A 9 5.61 -15.56 8.14
C LEU A 9 6.82 -15.03 8.92
N ALA A 10 7.96 -14.80 8.27
CA ALA A 10 9.11 -14.19 8.92
C ALA A 10 8.81 -12.72 9.26
N ASP A 11 9.32 -12.25 10.40
CA ASP A 11 9.10 -10.87 10.87
C ASP A 11 9.67 -9.81 9.90
N ASP A 12 10.62 -10.19 9.05
CA ASP A 12 11.27 -9.37 8.04
C ASP A 12 10.78 -9.64 6.61
N ALA A 13 9.68 -10.37 6.45
CA ALA A 13 9.15 -10.70 5.14
C ALA A 13 8.67 -9.44 4.39
N VAL A 14 9.24 -9.21 3.20
CA VAL A 14 8.79 -8.17 2.28
C VAL A 14 7.80 -8.79 1.30
N CYS A 15 6.54 -8.37 1.39
CA CYS A 15 5.48 -8.78 0.47
C CYS A 15 5.38 -7.82 -0.71
N ILE A 16 5.39 -8.36 -1.93
CA ILE A 16 5.16 -7.58 -3.16
C ILE A 16 3.79 -7.97 -3.72
N TYR A 17 2.92 -6.97 -3.90
CA TYR A 17 1.63 -7.15 -4.55
C TYR A 17 1.73 -6.75 -6.02
N MET A 18 1.44 -7.70 -6.92
CA MET A 18 1.46 -7.49 -8.36
C MET A 18 0.07 -7.78 -8.94
N PRO A 19 -0.73 -6.75 -9.26
CA PRO A 19 -2.01 -6.94 -9.92
C PRO A 19 -1.79 -7.53 -11.32
N GLN A 20 -2.64 -8.48 -11.72
CA GLN A 20 -2.67 -8.95 -13.11
C GLN A 20 -3.40 -7.91 -13.96
N LEU A 21 -2.75 -7.43 -15.01
CA LEU A 21 -3.30 -6.43 -15.94
C LEU A 21 -3.14 -6.95 -17.38
N ASP A 22 -4.25 -7.01 -18.12
CA ASP A 22 -4.24 -7.43 -19.54
C ASP A 22 -3.83 -6.29 -20.50
N PHE A 23 -3.72 -5.07 -19.98
CA PHE A 23 -3.46 -3.84 -20.72
C PHE A 23 -2.49 -2.95 -19.94
N PRO A 24 -1.90 -1.91 -20.58
CA PRO A 24 -1.17 -0.89 -19.85
C PRO A 24 -2.03 -0.31 -18.70
N PRO A 25 -1.43 -0.08 -17.53
CA PRO A 25 -2.16 0.38 -16.36
C PRO A 25 -2.80 1.74 -16.61
N ARG A 26 -4.07 1.84 -16.25
CA ARG A 26 -4.84 3.09 -16.21
C ARG A 26 -4.84 3.65 -14.80
N TRP A 27 -5.30 4.89 -14.67
CA TRP A 27 -5.38 5.57 -13.37
C TRP A 27 -6.10 4.71 -12.32
N GLU A 28 -7.25 4.15 -12.69
CA GLU A 28 -8.11 3.36 -11.83
C GLU A 28 -7.45 2.06 -11.36
N ASP A 29 -6.52 1.52 -12.15
CA ASP A 29 -5.77 0.32 -11.78
C ASP A 29 -4.84 0.59 -10.60
N PHE A 30 -4.26 1.80 -10.51
CA PHE A 30 -3.43 2.20 -9.38
C PHE A 30 -4.24 2.33 -8.10
N ALA A 31 -5.38 3.03 -8.15
CA ALA A 31 -6.29 3.19 -7.01
C ALA A 31 -6.81 1.84 -6.51
N ARG A 32 -7.35 1.04 -7.43
CA ARG A 32 -7.87 -0.31 -7.12
C ARG A 32 -6.80 -1.20 -6.51
N SER A 33 -5.56 -1.13 -7.01
CA SER A 33 -4.46 -1.95 -6.49
C SER A 33 -4.06 -1.55 -5.08
N ALA A 34 -3.94 -0.24 -4.80
CA ALA A 34 -3.63 0.25 -3.46
C ALA A 34 -4.71 -0.14 -2.45
N TYR A 35 -5.96 0.11 -2.80
CA TYR A 35 -7.11 -0.24 -1.98
C TYR A 35 -7.17 -1.75 -1.72
N ALA A 36 -7.07 -2.58 -2.78
CA ALA A 36 -7.16 -4.04 -2.64
C ALA A 36 -6.03 -4.61 -1.78
N PHE A 37 -4.82 -4.06 -1.91
CA PHE A 37 -3.68 -4.46 -1.09
C PHE A 37 -3.92 -4.14 0.40
N LEU A 38 -4.33 -2.92 0.72
CA LEU A 38 -4.63 -2.53 2.10
C LEU A 38 -5.83 -3.31 2.66
N LYS A 39 -6.87 -3.52 1.85
CA LYS A 39 -8.00 -4.39 2.19
C LYS A 39 -7.56 -5.82 2.50
N ALA A 40 -6.54 -6.36 1.83
CA ALA A 40 -6.02 -7.68 2.16
C ALA A 40 -5.28 -7.70 3.51
N LEU A 41 -4.51 -6.65 3.80
CA LEU A 41 -3.72 -6.53 5.03
C LEU A 41 -4.53 -6.10 6.26
N HIS A 42 -5.67 -5.43 6.05
CA HIS A 42 -6.49 -4.82 7.11
C HIS A 42 -5.70 -3.97 8.12
N PRO A 43 -4.77 -3.09 7.71
CA PRO A 43 -4.05 -2.27 8.67
C PRO A 43 -5.02 -1.32 9.36
N ARG A 44 -4.84 -1.15 10.68
CA ARG A 44 -5.55 -0.17 11.49
C ARG A 44 -4.53 0.75 12.16
N PRO A 45 -4.61 2.07 11.95
CA PRO A 45 -3.76 3.00 12.69
C PRO A 45 -4.14 2.94 14.18
N PRO A 46 -3.17 3.07 15.10
CA PRO A 46 -3.46 3.14 16.52
C PRO A 46 -4.37 4.33 16.83
N ASP A 47 -5.21 4.19 17.87
CA ASP A 47 -6.15 5.22 18.27
C ASP A 47 -5.47 6.57 18.53
N GLY A 48 -6.05 7.63 17.97
CA GLY A 48 -5.54 9.00 18.09
C GLY A 48 -4.24 9.29 17.32
N LYS A 49 -3.70 8.36 16.52
CA LYS A 49 -2.52 8.61 15.68
C LYS A 49 -2.90 9.09 14.29
N ARG A 50 -2.06 9.96 13.71
CA ARG A 50 -2.18 10.37 12.31
C ARG A 50 -1.65 9.28 11.39
N VAL A 51 -2.29 9.12 10.25
CA VAL A 51 -1.79 8.29 9.16
C VAL A 51 -0.83 9.15 8.34
N VAL A 52 0.38 8.64 8.06
CA VAL A 52 1.32 9.30 7.16
C VAL A 52 1.61 8.35 6.02
N ILE A 53 1.26 8.76 4.81
CA ILE A 53 1.54 8.00 3.59
C ILE A 53 2.90 8.45 3.08
N LYS A 54 3.92 7.59 3.20
CA LYS A 54 5.25 7.83 2.63
C LYS A 54 5.45 6.87 1.46
N PRO A 55 5.21 7.31 0.22
CA PRO A 55 5.20 6.38 -0.90
C PRO A 55 6.59 6.16 -1.53
N ASN A 56 7.65 6.76 -0.98
CA ASN A 56 9.02 6.57 -1.42
C ASN A 56 9.75 5.52 -0.56
N ALA A 57 10.31 4.50 -1.21
CA ALA A 57 11.27 3.60 -0.59
C ALA A 57 12.56 4.35 -0.22
N PRO A 58 13.20 4.05 0.92
CA PRO A 58 14.53 4.57 1.23
C PRO A 58 15.56 4.02 0.21
N GLY A 59 16.51 4.86 -0.21
CA GLY A 59 17.64 4.45 -1.06
C GLY A 59 17.71 5.08 -2.45
N TYR A 60 16.83 6.04 -2.76
CA TYR A 60 16.83 6.72 -4.05
C TYR A 60 17.21 8.19 -3.91
N GLU A 61 17.88 8.72 -4.94
CA GLU A 61 18.24 10.14 -5.00
C GLU A 61 16.98 11.02 -5.04
N PRO A 62 16.99 12.20 -4.37
CA PRO A 62 15.85 13.12 -4.32
C PRO A 62 15.24 13.46 -5.69
N ASP A 63 16.07 13.47 -6.74
CA ASP A 63 15.68 13.81 -8.12
C ASP A 63 15.65 12.58 -9.05
N SER A 64 15.50 11.37 -8.50
CA SER A 64 15.48 10.11 -9.29
C SER A 64 14.34 10.03 -10.31
N GLY A 65 13.42 11.00 -10.34
CA GLY A 65 12.25 10.99 -11.22
C GLY A 65 11.22 9.93 -10.85
N MET A 66 11.48 9.16 -9.79
CA MET A 66 10.51 8.22 -9.26
C MET A 66 9.43 8.98 -8.51
N ILE A 67 8.27 9.04 -9.13
CA ILE A 67 7.08 9.65 -8.57
C ILE A 67 6.09 8.56 -8.19
N THR A 68 5.31 8.83 -7.15
CA THR A 68 4.14 8.01 -6.83
C THR A 68 2.97 8.43 -7.70
N HIS A 69 2.34 7.47 -8.36
CA HIS A 69 1.15 7.76 -9.16
C HIS A 69 0.02 8.28 -8.25
N PRO A 70 -0.62 9.43 -8.53
CA PRO A 70 -1.58 10.01 -7.59
C PRO A 70 -2.81 9.12 -7.35
N GLY A 71 -3.27 8.37 -8.37
CA GLY A 71 -4.32 7.37 -8.20
C GLY A 71 -3.97 6.28 -7.17
N PHE A 72 -2.69 5.96 -6.97
CA PHE A 72 -2.27 5.04 -5.90
C PHE A 72 -2.56 5.65 -4.52
N VAL A 73 -2.29 6.95 -4.34
CA VAL A 73 -2.57 7.67 -3.08
C VAL A 73 -4.08 7.76 -2.84
N GLU A 74 -4.87 8.01 -3.89
CA GLU A 74 -6.34 8.02 -3.83
C GLU A 74 -6.89 6.72 -3.24
N GLY A 75 -6.48 5.55 -3.75
CA GLY A 75 -6.93 4.27 -3.21
C GLY A 75 -6.52 4.00 -1.76
N ILE A 76 -5.40 4.56 -1.29
CA ILE A 76 -5.00 4.49 0.13
C ILE A 76 -5.96 5.30 1.00
N VAL A 77 -6.27 6.53 0.58
CA VAL A 77 -7.21 7.42 1.28
C VAL A 77 -8.59 6.77 1.36
N GLU A 78 -9.10 6.24 0.24
CA GLU A 78 -10.39 5.54 0.19
C GLU A 78 -10.48 4.39 1.21
N TYR A 79 -9.42 3.57 1.33
CA TYR A 79 -9.39 2.50 2.32
C TYR A 79 -9.47 3.03 3.76
N PHE A 80 -8.68 4.06 4.08
CA PHE A 80 -8.66 4.61 5.44
C PHE A 80 -9.96 5.34 5.80
N GLU A 81 -10.58 6.03 4.85
CA GLU A 81 -11.92 6.60 5.01
C GLU A 81 -12.96 5.51 5.29
N GLU A 82 -12.94 4.40 4.55
CA GLU A 82 -13.88 3.30 4.75
C GLU A 82 -13.79 2.68 6.14
N ILE A 83 -12.57 2.52 6.68
CA ILE A 83 -12.38 1.96 8.02
C ILE A 83 -12.56 2.99 9.16
N GLY A 84 -12.96 4.22 8.83
CA GLY A 84 -13.35 5.25 9.79
C GLY A 84 -12.21 6.17 10.25
N VAL A 85 -11.12 6.30 9.49
CA VAL A 85 -10.10 7.32 9.76
C VAL A 85 -10.66 8.69 9.34
N GLU A 86 -10.66 9.64 10.27
CA GLU A 86 -11.14 11.00 10.04
C GLU A 86 -10.22 11.76 9.08
N LYS A 87 -10.80 12.63 8.24
CA LYS A 87 -10.06 13.35 7.18
C LYS A 87 -8.97 14.29 7.70
N ASP A 88 -9.12 14.82 8.91
CA ASP A 88 -8.13 15.66 9.58
C ASP A 88 -6.97 14.87 10.22
N ARG A 89 -7.07 13.53 10.21
CA ARG A 89 -6.04 12.59 10.68
C ARG A 89 -5.29 11.90 9.54
N MET A 90 -5.70 12.13 8.30
CA MET A 90 -4.97 11.76 7.09
C MET A 90 -4.08 12.92 6.64
#